data_AF-A0AAN8Y0R7-F1
#
_entry.id   AF-A0AAN8Y0R7-F1
#
_cell.length_a   1.000
_cell.length_b   1.000
_cell.length_c   1.000
_cell.angle_alpha   90.00
_cell.angle_beta   90.00
_cell.angle_gamma   90.00
#
_symmetry.space_group_name_H-M   'P 1'
#
loop_
_entity.id
_entity.type
_entity.pdbx_description
1 polymer ?
#
loop_
_entity_poly.entity_id
_entity_poly.type
_entity_poly.pdbx_seq_one_letter_code
_entity_poly.pdbx_strand_id
1 'polypeptide(L)'
;MAAIARFQFLQPYPISKPSVFFSKFLQSSPSFSSFSSVKPCRIHFRKFSVTSPLCSSSGSIPECPESSESSTSIVGDLLDYLNESWTQFHATAEAKRQLIAAGFHLLKENEKWDLQPGGRYFFTRNMSSLVAFAIGKKYSIGNGFHVIAAHTDSPCLKLKPKSASTKSGYLMVNVQTYGGGLWHTWFDRDLSVAGRVILRADDGSFLHRLVKITRPLLRVPTLAIHLNRTVNQDGFKPNLETHLIPLLATKTENATADSTEKSNVSSSKDVHHQLLLKILSDELSCKIEDIVSVELNICDTQPSCLGGANNEFIFSGRLDNLASSFCGLRAIVDSCALPEDLSNENSIRMIALFDNEEFPIYLSMRSNSIKTLGWFRFMPRSWCANYV
;
A
#
# COMPACT_ATOMS: atom_id res chain seq x y z
N MET A 1 15.02 10.02 -0.71
CA MET A 1 16.11 10.21 0.28
C MET A 1 15.83 9.31 1.48
N ALA A 2 16.63 8.29 1.73
CA ALA A 2 16.50 7.46 2.93
C ALA A 2 17.24 8.13 4.10
N ALA A 3 16.53 8.50 5.17
CA ALA A 3 17.13 9.06 6.36
C ALA A 3 17.63 7.93 7.28
N ILE A 4 18.94 7.83 7.47
CA ILE A 4 19.56 6.98 8.51
C ILE A 4 19.64 7.82 9.79
N ALA A 5 18.77 7.55 10.76
CA ALA A 5 18.85 8.16 12.08
C ALA A 5 19.57 7.23 13.06
N ARG A 6 20.75 7.64 13.54
CA ARG A 6 21.47 7.02 14.66
C ARG A 6 21.18 7.85 15.92
N PHE A 7 20.40 7.31 16.86
CA PHE A 7 20.21 7.95 18.17
C PHE A 7 21.22 7.38 19.17
N GLN A 8 22.17 8.19 19.61
CA GLN A 8 23.03 7.91 20.76
C GLN A 8 22.36 8.45 22.03
N PHE A 9 22.03 7.58 22.97
CA PHE A 9 21.61 7.99 24.31
C PHE A 9 22.84 8.31 25.16
N LEU A 10 22.88 9.53 25.69
CA LEU A 10 23.84 9.99 26.69
C LEU A 10 23.62 9.23 28.01
N GLN A 11 24.68 8.60 28.54
CA GLN A 11 24.69 8.02 29.89
C GLN A 11 24.93 9.10 30.96
N PRO A 12 24.29 9.01 32.14
CA PRO A 12 24.73 9.71 33.34
C PRO A 12 25.70 8.85 34.17
N TYR A 13 26.73 9.51 34.72
CA TYR A 13 27.74 8.97 35.65
C TYR A 13 27.15 8.51 37.01
N PRO A 14 27.84 7.62 37.77
CA PRO A 14 27.28 6.96 38.94
C PRO A 14 27.53 7.72 40.26
N ILE A 15 26.57 7.63 41.18
CA ILE A 15 26.71 7.98 42.59
C ILE A 15 26.99 6.70 43.40
N SER A 16 27.88 6.82 44.39
CA SER A 16 28.54 5.74 45.12
C SER A 16 27.92 5.41 46.48
N LYS A 17 28.28 4.20 46.97
CA LYS A 17 28.33 3.65 48.36
C LYS A 17 27.19 2.69 48.78
N PRO A 18 27.42 1.80 49.78
CA PRO A 18 28.59 0.94 49.99
C PRO A 18 28.22 -0.55 50.31
N SER A 19 29.28 -1.36 50.36
CA SER A 19 29.43 -2.79 50.69
C SER A 19 28.58 -3.42 51.80
N VAL A 20 28.19 -4.68 51.60
CA VAL A 20 28.25 -5.74 52.63
C VAL A 20 28.71 -7.07 51.98
N PHE A 21 29.74 -7.66 52.60
CA PHE A 21 30.32 -8.98 52.34
C PHE A 21 29.34 -10.11 52.67
N PHE A 22 29.31 -11.19 51.90
CA PHE A 22 29.34 -12.55 52.45
C PHE A 22 29.95 -13.54 51.45
N SER A 23 30.70 -14.48 52.00
CA SER A 23 31.67 -15.34 51.35
C SER A 23 31.17 -16.76 51.08
N LYS A 24 31.81 -17.37 50.07
CA LYS A 24 32.29 -18.76 49.99
C LYS A 24 31.37 -19.90 49.49
N PHE A 25 31.81 -20.42 48.34
CA PHE A 25 32.10 -21.82 47.98
C PHE A 25 30.98 -22.88 47.99
N LEU A 26 30.77 -23.51 46.82
CA LEU A 26 30.99 -24.95 46.62
C LEU A 26 31.06 -25.31 45.10
N GLN A 27 32.10 -26.08 44.77
CA GLN A 27 32.30 -26.93 43.57
C GLN A 27 31.21 -28.05 43.55
N SER A 28 30.90 -28.86 42.54
CA SER A 28 31.57 -29.48 41.37
C SER A 28 30.50 -30.31 40.62
N SER A 29 30.36 -30.24 39.28
CA SER A 29 30.63 -31.31 38.27
C SER A 29 29.67 -32.54 38.24
N PRO A 30 29.71 -33.45 37.23
CA PRO A 30 29.55 -33.29 35.77
C PRO A 30 28.60 -34.35 35.11
N SER A 31 28.52 -34.35 33.77
CA SER A 31 28.25 -35.48 32.83
C SER A 31 26.77 -35.95 32.66
N PHE A 32 26.25 -36.42 31.51
CA PHE A 32 26.79 -37.21 30.38
C PHE A 32 26.04 -36.96 29.04
N SER A 33 26.68 -37.39 27.95
CA SER A 33 26.26 -37.54 26.53
C SER A 33 25.05 -38.48 26.31
N SER A 34 24.42 -38.72 25.14
CA SER A 34 24.87 -38.79 23.73
C SER A 34 23.66 -38.95 22.77
N PHE A 35 23.80 -38.44 21.54
CA PHE A 35 23.34 -38.95 20.23
C PHE A 35 21.97 -39.64 20.04
N SER A 36 21.19 -39.13 19.07
CA SER A 36 20.79 -39.93 17.90
C SER A 36 20.39 -39.05 16.70
N SER A 37 20.99 -39.38 15.57
CA SER A 37 20.82 -38.78 14.25
C SER A 37 19.46 -39.14 13.63
N VAL A 38 18.72 -38.14 13.14
CA VAL A 38 17.65 -38.33 12.15
C VAL A 38 17.80 -37.23 11.09
N LYS A 39 18.15 -37.62 9.86
CA LYS A 39 18.08 -36.75 8.68
C LYS A 39 16.61 -36.58 8.27
N PRO A 40 16.14 -35.36 7.96
CA PRO A 40 14.99 -35.21 7.10
C PRO A 40 15.42 -34.71 5.71
N CYS A 41 14.94 -35.47 4.73
CA CYS A 41 14.68 -35.11 3.33
C CYS A 41 14.73 -33.61 2.99
N ARG A 42 15.54 -33.27 1.97
CA ARG A 42 15.38 -32.02 1.20
C ARG A 42 13.99 -32.02 0.56
N ILE A 43 13.07 -31.24 1.11
CA ILE A 43 11.81 -30.92 0.47
C ILE A 43 12.05 -29.67 -0.37
N HIS A 44 12.02 -29.82 -1.70
CA HIS A 44 11.94 -28.70 -2.63
C HIS A 44 10.62 -27.96 -2.40
N PHE A 45 10.68 -26.69 -1.97
CA PHE A 45 9.52 -25.81 -2.01
C PHE A 45 9.19 -25.49 -3.47
N ARG A 46 7.97 -25.84 -3.89
CA ARG A 46 7.45 -25.52 -5.22
C ARG A 46 7.28 -24.00 -5.37
N LYS A 47 8.04 -23.51 -6.37
CA LYS A 47 7.94 -22.33 -7.24
C LYS A 47 6.67 -21.46 -7.13
N PHE A 48 6.90 -20.14 -7.19
CA PHE A 48 5.92 -19.10 -7.53
C PHE A 48 5.21 -19.46 -8.83
N SER A 49 3.92 -19.75 -8.74
CA SER A 49 3.00 -19.75 -9.88
C SER A 49 2.15 -18.49 -9.76
N VAL A 50 2.40 -17.53 -10.65
CA VAL A 50 1.43 -16.49 -10.98
C VAL A 50 0.27 -17.19 -11.67
N THR A 51 -0.90 -17.19 -11.05
CA THR A 51 -2.23 -17.00 -11.66
C THR A 51 -3.32 -17.32 -10.64
N SER A 52 -4.02 -16.29 -10.19
CA SER A 52 -5.48 -16.28 -10.02
C SER A 52 -5.88 -14.81 -9.98
N PRO A 53 -6.30 -14.21 -11.10
CA PRO A 53 -7.05 -12.97 -11.03
C PRO A 53 -8.37 -13.26 -10.29
N LEU A 54 -8.81 -12.30 -9.48
CA LEU A 54 -10.20 -12.27 -9.04
C LEU A 54 -11.06 -12.08 -10.31
N CYS A 55 -11.91 -13.06 -10.62
CA CYS A 55 -12.95 -13.13 -11.68
C CYS A 55 -12.56 -13.73 -13.05
N SER A 56 -13.50 -14.51 -13.60
CA SER A 56 -13.32 -15.64 -14.54
C SER A 56 -13.70 -15.36 -16.00
N SER A 57 -13.09 -16.08 -16.97
CA SER A 57 -13.75 -16.95 -17.99
C SER A 57 -12.81 -17.31 -19.17
N SER A 58 -13.16 -18.41 -19.82
CA SER A 58 -12.36 -19.32 -20.66
C SER A 58 -12.01 -18.86 -22.08
N GLY A 59 -10.81 -19.23 -22.55
CA GLY A 59 -10.40 -19.23 -23.96
C GLY A 59 -9.11 -20.04 -24.19
N SER A 60 -9.07 -20.84 -25.26
CA SER A 60 -8.12 -21.92 -25.59
C SER A 60 -6.67 -21.50 -25.96
N ILE A 61 -5.70 -22.35 -25.61
CA ILE A 61 -4.24 -22.19 -25.77
C ILE A 61 -3.72 -22.97 -27.01
N PRO A 62 -2.76 -22.44 -27.80
CA PRO A 62 -1.83 -23.23 -28.60
C PRO A 62 -0.46 -23.40 -27.91
N GLU A 63 0.17 -24.55 -28.15
CA GLU A 63 1.36 -25.13 -27.48
C GLU A 63 2.64 -24.25 -27.43
N CYS A 64 3.36 -24.34 -26.31
CA CYS A 64 4.64 -23.67 -26.03
C CYS A 64 5.85 -24.53 -26.43
N PRO A 65 6.97 -23.93 -26.92
CA PRO A 65 8.26 -24.58 -26.92
C PRO A 65 8.96 -24.47 -25.55
N GLU A 66 9.94 -25.36 -25.39
CA GLU A 66 10.59 -25.81 -24.16
C GLU A 66 11.09 -24.74 -23.17
N SER A 67 11.00 -25.13 -21.90
CA SER A 67 11.30 -24.36 -20.69
C SER A 67 12.77 -23.97 -20.55
N SER A 68 13.06 -22.67 -20.69
CA SER A 68 14.18 -22.04 -20.00
C SER A 68 13.73 -21.60 -18.61
N GLU A 69 14.56 -21.84 -17.60
CA GLU A 69 14.29 -21.41 -16.22
C GLU A 69 14.21 -19.87 -16.16
N SER A 70 12.98 -19.35 -16.15
CA SER A 70 12.71 -17.95 -15.87
C SER A 70 12.99 -17.69 -14.39
N SER A 71 14.21 -17.22 -14.08
CA SER A 71 14.44 -16.46 -12.87
C SER A 71 13.64 -15.16 -12.99
N THR A 72 12.60 -14.98 -12.18
CA THR A 72 11.82 -13.74 -12.16
C THR A 72 12.76 -12.57 -11.86
N SER A 73 12.85 -11.62 -12.79
CA SER A 73 13.72 -10.44 -12.64
C SER A 73 13.16 -9.52 -11.57
N ILE A 74 14.01 -9.00 -10.67
CA ILE A 74 13.65 -7.97 -9.67
C ILE A 74 12.92 -6.78 -10.30
N VAL A 75 13.25 -6.47 -11.56
CA VAL A 75 12.61 -5.41 -12.33
C VAL A 75 11.19 -5.80 -12.72
N GLY A 76 10.96 -7.04 -13.14
CA GLY A 76 9.61 -7.56 -13.41
C GLY A 76 8.74 -7.49 -12.17
N ASP A 77 9.26 -7.94 -11.02
CA ASP A 77 8.54 -7.90 -9.75
C ASP A 77 8.19 -6.46 -9.33
N LEU A 78 9.07 -5.48 -9.58
CA LEU A 78 8.79 -4.06 -9.34
C LEU A 78 7.69 -3.53 -10.26
N LEU A 79 7.72 -3.88 -11.56
CA LEU A 79 6.68 -3.46 -12.51
C LEU A 79 5.31 -4.03 -12.12
N ASP A 80 5.25 -5.29 -11.71
CA ASP A 80 4.02 -5.92 -11.22
C ASP A 80 3.52 -5.23 -9.94
N TYR A 81 4.42 -4.93 -8.99
CA TYR A 81 4.07 -4.18 -7.79
C TYR A 81 3.49 -2.80 -8.12
N LEU A 82 4.09 -2.06 -9.05
CA LEU A 82 3.63 -0.73 -9.46
C LEU A 82 2.28 -0.77 -10.19
N ASN A 83 2.05 -1.81 -11.00
CA ASN A 83 0.82 -2.03 -11.76
C ASN A 83 -0.35 -2.49 -10.89
N GLU A 84 -0.08 -3.14 -9.76
CA GLU A 84 -1.11 -3.42 -8.75
C GLU A 84 -1.33 -2.27 -7.77
N SER A 85 -0.30 -1.46 -7.50
CA SER A 85 -0.33 -0.38 -6.51
C SER A 85 -0.83 0.96 -7.07
N TRP A 86 -2.09 1.03 -7.51
CA TRP A 86 -2.67 2.26 -8.09
C TRP A 86 -2.91 3.38 -7.07
N THR A 87 -3.14 3.02 -5.82
CA THR A 87 -3.34 3.94 -4.69
C THR A 87 -2.63 3.42 -3.44
N GLN A 88 -2.51 4.25 -2.41
CA GLN A 88 -1.99 3.87 -1.10
C GLN A 88 -2.68 2.62 -0.51
N PHE A 89 -3.98 2.44 -0.81
CA PHE A 89 -4.74 1.27 -0.38
C PHE A 89 -4.32 0.00 -1.12
N HIS A 90 -4.10 0.12 -2.43
CA HIS A 90 -3.65 -1.01 -3.25
C HIS A 90 -2.19 -1.38 -2.96
N ALA A 91 -1.32 -0.38 -2.76
CA ALA A 91 0.06 -0.59 -2.34
C ALA A 91 0.15 -1.39 -1.02
N THR A 92 -0.66 -1.00 -0.04
CA THR A 92 -0.74 -1.71 1.24
C THR A 92 -1.31 -3.12 1.09
N ALA A 93 -2.34 -3.30 0.25
CA ALA A 93 -2.93 -4.61 -0.01
C ALA A 93 -1.95 -5.55 -0.73
N GLU A 94 -1.19 -5.04 -1.69
CA GLU A 94 -0.17 -5.79 -2.42
C GLU A 94 0.99 -6.16 -1.50
N ALA A 95 1.49 -5.22 -0.69
CA ALA A 95 2.51 -5.52 0.31
C ALA A 95 2.03 -6.58 1.31
N LYS A 96 0.79 -6.48 1.79
CA LYS A 96 0.15 -7.51 2.63
C LYS A 96 0.10 -8.87 1.93
N ARG A 97 -0.27 -8.92 0.64
CA ARG A 97 -0.34 -10.16 -0.14
C ARG A 97 1.04 -10.83 -0.21
N GLN A 98 2.09 -10.06 -0.51
CA GLN A 98 3.47 -10.58 -0.58
C GLN A 98 3.98 -11.07 0.77
N LEU A 99 3.69 -10.36 1.87
CA LEU A 99 4.08 -10.77 3.23
C LEU A 99 3.41 -12.08 3.66
N ILE A 100 2.10 -12.23 3.38
CA ILE A 100 1.38 -13.48 3.64
C ILE A 100 2.00 -14.62 2.84
N ALA A 101 2.29 -14.40 1.55
CA ALA A 101 2.93 -15.40 0.70
C ALA A 101 4.34 -15.77 1.20
N ALA A 102 5.07 -14.83 1.78
CA ALA A 102 6.37 -15.06 2.44
C ALA A 102 6.25 -15.73 3.83
N GLY A 103 5.03 -15.95 4.34
CA GLY A 103 4.76 -16.58 5.63
C GLY A 103 4.92 -15.66 6.84
N PHE A 104 4.73 -14.36 6.67
CA PHE A 104 4.54 -13.44 7.78
C PHE A 104 3.11 -13.55 8.32
N HIS A 105 2.96 -13.44 9.64
CA HIS A 105 1.67 -13.53 10.31
C HIS A 105 1.00 -12.15 10.47
N LEU A 106 -0.25 -12.04 10.03
CA LEU A 106 -1.05 -10.83 10.19
C LEU A 106 -1.52 -10.67 11.64
N LEU A 107 -1.14 -9.57 12.27
CA LEU A 107 -1.60 -9.15 13.59
C LEU A 107 -2.75 -8.16 13.47
N LYS A 108 -3.71 -8.23 14.40
CA LYS A 108 -4.74 -7.21 14.56
C LYS A 108 -4.36 -6.25 15.67
N GLU A 109 -4.39 -4.95 15.39
CA GLU A 109 -3.96 -3.92 16.36
C GLU A 109 -4.84 -3.82 17.61
N ASN A 110 -6.05 -4.36 17.57
CA ASN A 110 -7.00 -4.37 18.69
C ASN A 110 -6.93 -5.66 19.54
N GLU A 111 -6.01 -6.57 19.23
CA GLU A 111 -5.80 -7.82 19.98
C GLU A 111 -4.47 -7.78 20.74
N LYS A 112 -4.35 -8.56 21.82
CA LYS A 112 -3.06 -8.80 22.48
C LYS A 112 -2.20 -9.63 21.53
N TRP A 113 -0.94 -9.23 21.35
CA TRP A 113 -0.01 -9.96 20.49
C TRP A 113 0.80 -10.97 21.31
N ASP A 114 0.89 -12.19 20.79
CA ASP A 114 1.84 -13.20 21.25
C ASP A 114 2.98 -13.31 20.23
N LEU A 115 4.10 -12.68 20.53
CA LEU A 115 5.24 -12.57 19.62
C LEU A 115 6.36 -13.49 20.11
N GLN A 116 7.01 -14.20 19.20
CA GLN A 116 8.03 -15.21 19.53
C GLN A 116 9.37 -14.89 18.84
N PRO A 117 10.53 -15.19 19.45
CA PRO A 117 11.83 -15.09 18.76
C PRO A 117 11.86 -16.00 17.52
N GLY A 118 12.38 -15.49 16.41
CA GLY A 118 12.29 -16.14 15.10
C GLY A 118 10.95 -15.92 14.38
N GLY A 119 9.97 -15.27 15.02
CA GLY A 119 8.68 -14.98 14.44
C GLY A 119 8.71 -13.81 13.44
N ARG A 120 7.80 -13.84 12.47
CA ARG A 120 7.65 -12.84 11.40
C ARG A 120 6.21 -12.37 11.38
N TYR A 121 6.01 -11.06 11.51
CA TYR A 121 4.70 -10.49 11.76
C TYR A 121 4.51 -9.19 11.00
N PHE A 122 3.25 -8.82 10.76
CA PHE A 122 2.92 -7.52 10.23
C PHE A 122 1.52 -7.10 10.64
N PHE A 123 1.23 -5.81 10.60
CA PHE A 123 -0.12 -5.27 10.75
C PHE A 123 -0.34 -4.11 9.79
N THR A 124 -1.60 -3.79 9.55
CA THR A 124 -2.02 -2.66 8.73
C THR A 124 -2.87 -1.71 9.54
N ARG A 125 -2.82 -0.41 9.21
CA ARG A 125 -3.73 0.59 9.75
C ARG A 125 -4.41 1.35 8.61
N ASN A 126 -5.71 1.62 8.75
CA ASN A 126 -6.56 2.32 7.75
C ASN A 126 -6.56 1.69 6.33
N MET A 127 -5.99 0.50 6.17
CA MET A 127 -5.68 -0.12 4.87
C MET A 127 -4.68 0.66 4.00
N SER A 128 -4.05 1.72 4.50
CA SER A 128 -3.11 2.56 3.74
C SER A 128 -1.71 2.62 4.35
N SER A 129 -1.50 2.07 5.54
CA SER A 129 -0.15 1.92 6.11
C SER A 129 0.07 0.49 6.57
N LEU A 130 1.33 0.06 6.53
CA LEU A 130 1.74 -1.29 6.89
C LEU A 130 3.07 -1.24 7.66
N VAL A 131 3.16 -2.05 8.72
CA VAL A 131 4.44 -2.34 9.38
C VAL A 131 4.65 -3.84 9.39
N ALA A 132 5.78 -4.28 8.87
CA ALA A 132 6.23 -5.66 8.95
C ALA A 132 7.55 -5.74 9.72
N PHE A 133 7.71 -6.80 10.49
CA PHE A 133 8.90 -7.01 11.30
C PHE A 133 9.19 -8.50 11.51
N ALA A 134 10.48 -8.81 11.64
CA ALA A 134 10.99 -10.14 11.93
C ALA A 134 11.87 -10.07 13.18
N ILE A 135 11.60 -10.95 14.14
CA ILE A 135 12.28 -10.99 15.44
C ILE A 135 13.43 -11.99 15.35
N GLY A 136 14.66 -11.59 15.61
CA GLY A 136 15.79 -12.51 15.66
C GLY A 136 15.64 -13.58 16.75
N LYS A 137 16.13 -14.80 16.53
CA LYS A 137 16.06 -15.88 17.53
C LYS A 137 16.90 -15.60 18.78
N LYS A 138 17.92 -14.74 18.68
CA LYS A 138 18.75 -14.28 19.80
C LYS A 138 18.33 -12.91 20.32
N TYR A 139 17.17 -12.41 19.91
CA TYR A 139 16.66 -11.15 20.41
C TYR A 139 16.39 -11.25 21.93
N SER A 140 16.71 -10.18 22.64
CA SER A 140 16.44 -10.00 24.07
C SER A 140 15.95 -8.59 24.31
N ILE A 141 15.17 -8.39 25.38
CA ILE A 141 14.64 -7.07 25.73
C ILE A 141 15.80 -6.08 25.89
N GLY A 142 15.73 -4.94 25.18
CA GLY A 142 16.79 -3.93 25.14
C GLY A 142 17.66 -3.98 23.88
N ASN A 143 17.58 -5.04 23.08
CA ASN A 143 18.25 -5.08 21.78
C ASN A 143 17.62 -4.10 20.78
N GLY A 144 18.37 -3.81 19.71
CA GLY A 144 18.02 -2.78 18.74
C GLY A 144 17.03 -3.19 17.65
N PHE A 145 16.70 -2.21 16.82
CA PHE A 145 15.87 -2.36 15.62
C PHE A 145 16.65 -1.89 14.40
N HIS A 146 16.53 -2.64 13.30
CA HIS A 146 16.95 -2.23 11.97
C HIS A 146 15.70 -1.86 11.17
N VAL A 147 15.48 -0.55 10.98
CA VAL A 147 14.23 -0.04 10.41
C VAL A 147 14.48 0.61 9.06
N ILE A 148 13.72 0.18 8.05
CA ILE A 148 13.55 0.90 6.78
C ILE A 148 12.18 1.57 6.83
N ALA A 149 12.12 2.84 6.44
CA ALA A 149 10.86 3.58 6.31
C ALA A 149 10.70 4.11 4.89
N ALA A 150 9.50 3.95 4.35
CA ALA A 150 9.07 4.51 3.07
C ALA A 150 7.59 4.92 3.16
N HIS A 151 7.00 5.40 2.06
CA HIS A 151 5.58 5.73 2.02
C HIS A 151 4.87 5.15 0.79
N THR A 152 3.57 4.97 0.95
CA THR A 152 2.67 4.30 0.00
C THR A 152 1.84 5.29 -0.80
N ASP A 153 1.77 6.55 -0.37
CA ASP A 153 1.09 7.61 -1.09
C ASP A 153 2.00 8.31 -2.09
N SER A 154 1.35 8.89 -3.10
CA SER A 154 1.97 9.72 -4.14
C SER A 154 1.04 10.90 -4.43
N PRO A 155 1.55 12.01 -4.99
CA PRO A 155 0.70 13.12 -5.39
C PRO A 155 -0.33 12.65 -6.43
N CYS A 156 -1.60 13.00 -6.20
CA CYS A 156 -2.69 12.58 -7.07
C CYS A 156 -3.87 13.54 -7.04
N LEU A 157 -4.80 13.35 -7.97
CA LEU A 157 -6.13 13.94 -7.88
C LEU A 157 -7.02 12.98 -7.09
N LYS A 158 -7.67 13.47 -6.04
CA LYS A 158 -8.68 12.71 -5.27
C LYS A 158 -10.07 13.23 -5.59
N LEU A 159 -11.08 12.38 -5.62
CA LEU A 159 -12.46 12.85 -5.73
C LEU A 159 -12.81 13.74 -4.54
N LYS A 160 -13.49 14.87 -4.79
CA LYS A 160 -14.09 15.65 -3.71
C LYS A 160 -15.26 14.88 -3.09
N PRO A 161 -15.59 15.13 -1.81
CA PRO A 161 -16.77 14.53 -1.17
C PRO A 161 -18.04 14.76 -1.99
N LYS A 162 -18.22 15.96 -2.58
CA LYS A 162 -19.21 16.21 -3.62
C LYS A 162 -18.51 16.31 -4.97
N SER A 163 -18.48 15.21 -5.72
CA SER A 163 -17.77 15.12 -6.99
C SER A 163 -18.64 15.40 -8.21
N ALA A 164 -19.96 15.30 -8.13
CA ALA A 164 -20.82 15.55 -9.29
C ALA A 164 -20.80 17.03 -9.72
N SER A 165 -20.45 17.27 -10.98
CA SER A 165 -20.52 18.58 -11.63
C SER A 165 -20.94 18.43 -13.09
N THR A 166 -21.61 19.45 -13.63
CA THR A 166 -22.07 19.46 -15.02
C THR A 166 -21.81 20.84 -15.63
N LYS A 167 -21.21 20.90 -16.81
CA LYS A 167 -20.95 22.16 -17.53
C LYS A 167 -20.96 21.91 -19.03
N SER A 168 -21.60 22.80 -19.79
CA SER A 168 -21.63 22.78 -21.25
C SER A 168 -22.00 21.42 -21.87
N GLY A 169 -22.96 20.71 -21.29
CA GLY A 169 -23.40 19.41 -21.77
C GLY A 169 -22.50 18.22 -21.37
N TYR A 170 -21.46 18.43 -20.56
CA TYR A 170 -20.59 17.37 -20.06
C TYR A 170 -20.82 17.10 -18.57
N LEU A 171 -20.84 15.82 -18.21
CA LEU A 171 -20.72 15.33 -16.84
C LEU A 171 -19.24 15.34 -16.48
N MET A 172 -18.90 16.08 -15.42
CA MET A 172 -17.53 16.25 -14.93
C MET A 172 -17.42 15.78 -13.48
N VAL A 173 -16.20 15.45 -13.05
CA VAL A 173 -15.91 14.96 -11.71
C VAL A 173 -15.04 15.97 -10.96
N ASN A 174 -15.58 16.64 -9.96
CA ASN A 174 -14.79 17.55 -9.13
C ASN A 174 -13.74 16.76 -8.33
N VAL A 175 -12.50 17.22 -8.41
CA VAL A 175 -11.34 16.61 -7.76
C VAL A 175 -10.60 17.64 -6.91
N GLN A 176 -9.86 17.16 -5.92
CA GLN A 176 -8.93 17.94 -5.11
C GLN A 176 -7.51 17.43 -5.33
N THR A 177 -6.55 18.35 -5.30
CA THR A 177 -5.14 18.03 -5.36
C THR A 177 -4.66 17.46 -4.03
N TYR A 178 -4.03 16.29 -4.07
CA TYR A 178 -3.37 15.66 -2.94
C TYR A 178 -1.86 15.68 -3.16
N GLY A 179 -1.11 16.30 -2.25
CA GLY A 179 0.34 16.47 -2.36
C GLY A 179 0.79 17.60 -3.30
N GLY A 180 2.09 17.65 -3.59
CA GLY A 180 2.74 18.67 -4.42
C GLY A 180 2.89 18.27 -5.89
N GLY A 181 1.84 17.76 -6.52
CA GLY A 181 1.91 17.15 -7.85
C GLY A 181 2.26 18.13 -9.00
N LEU A 182 2.88 17.61 -10.05
CA LEU A 182 3.08 18.32 -11.31
C LEU A 182 1.80 18.26 -12.15
N TRP A 183 0.81 19.09 -11.80
CA TRP A 183 -0.57 18.98 -12.30
C TRP A 183 -0.74 19.11 -13.82
N HIS A 184 0.17 19.80 -14.50
CA HIS A 184 0.14 19.87 -15.96
C HIS A 184 0.33 18.50 -16.63
N THR A 185 1.01 17.54 -15.98
CA THR A 185 1.25 16.19 -16.52
C THR A 185 0.00 15.29 -16.50
N TRP A 186 -1.04 15.69 -15.76
CA TRP A 186 -2.32 14.99 -15.66
C TRP A 186 -3.29 15.34 -16.80
N PHE A 187 -2.99 16.39 -17.56
CA PHE A 187 -3.76 16.74 -18.74
C PHE A 187 -3.47 15.74 -19.87
N ASP A 188 -4.50 15.47 -20.66
CA ASP A 188 -4.42 14.62 -21.85
C ASP A 188 -3.88 13.20 -21.60
N ARG A 189 -4.11 12.69 -20.38
CA ARG A 189 -3.91 11.30 -19.99
C ARG A 189 -5.20 10.51 -20.03
N ASP A 190 -5.09 9.21 -20.30
CA ASP A 190 -6.18 8.26 -20.19
C ASP A 190 -6.32 7.86 -18.72
N LEU A 191 -7.30 8.46 -18.05
CA LEU A 191 -7.44 8.37 -16.61
C LEU A 191 -8.60 7.46 -16.23
N SER A 192 -8.53 6.90 -15.03
CA SER A 192 -9.61 6.15 -14.41
C SER A 192 -9.63 6.40 -12.90
N VAL A 193 -10.44 5.64 -12.16
CA VAL A 193 -10.55 5.72 -10.70
C VAL A 193 -10.14 4.42 -10.04
N ALA A 194 -9.44 4.54 -8.92
CA ALA A 194 -9.16 3.44 -8.00
C ALA A 194 -9.16 3.93 -6.56
N GLY A 195 -9.42 3.05 -5.60
CA GLY A 195 -9.37 3.39 -4.18
C GLY A 195 -10.16 2.42 -3.32
N ARG A 196 -10.84 2.95 -2.30
CA ARG A 196 -11.73 2.16 -1.43
C ARG A 196 -13.16 2.67 -1.46
N VAL A 197 -14.08 1.74 -1.30
CA VAL A 197 -15.51 1.97 -1.13
C VAL A 197 -15.94 1.41 0.22
N ILE A 198 -16.75 2.18 0.95
CA ILE A 198 -17.41 1.73 2.19
C ILE A 198 -18.81 1.28 1.80
N LEU A 199 -19.08 0.00 2.01
CA LEU A 199 -20.36 -0.64 1.76
C LEU A 199 -21.09 -0.92 3.06
N ARG A 200 -22.42 -0.88 3.03
CA ARG A 200 -23.27 -1.42 4.09
C ARG A 200 -23.55 -2.89 3.77
N ALA A 201 -23.29 -3.78 4.73
CA ALA A 201 -23.62 -5.18 4.62
C ALA A 201 -25.08 -5.46 5.02
N ASP A 202 -25.58 -6.64 4.69
CA ASP A 202 -26.95 -7.07 5.01
C ASP A 202 -27.23 -7.10 6.52
N ASP A 203 -26.21 -7.32 7.34
CA ASP A 203 -26.29 -7.30 8.81
C ASP A 203 -26.22 -5.88 9.41
N GLY A 204 -26.16 -4.84 8.58
CA GLY A 204 -26.03 -3.44 8.96
C GLY A 204 -24.60 -3.00 9.30
N SER A 205 -23.61 -3.90 9.26
CA SER A 205 -22.21 -3.55 9.46
C SER A 205 -21.62 -2.81 8.25
N PHE A 206 -20.45 -2.19 8.43
CA PHE A 206 -19.74 -1.51 7.35
C PHE A 206 -18.53 -2.33 6.90
N LEU A 207 -18.39 -2.48 5.59
CA LEU A 207 -17.30 -3.21 4.95
C LEU A 207 -16.50 -2.27 4.05
N HIS A 208 -15.17 -2.40 4.10
CA HIS A 208 -14.30 -1.76 3.14
C HIS A 208 -14.01 -2.71 1.97
N ARG A 209 -14.11 -2.20 0.74
CA ARG A 209 -13.74 -2.91 -0.49
C ARG A 209 -12.80 -2.05 -1.32
N LEU A 210 -11.80 -2.68 -1.93
CA LEU A 210 -10.97 -2.02 -2.93
C LEU A 210 -11.66 -2.07 -4.27
N VAL A 211 -11.46 -1.04 -5.08
CA VAL A 211 -11.98 -0.94 -6.45
C VAL A 211 -10.90 -0.36 -7.35
N LYS A 212 -10.73 -0.93 -8.53
CA LYS A 212 -9.74 -0.52 -9.55
C LYS A 212 -10.39 -0.65 -10.93
N ILE A 213 -10.90 0.45 -11.50
CA ILE A 213 -11.48 0.40 -12.84
C ILE A 213 -10.35 0.52 -13.87
N THR A 214 -10.04 -0.57 -14.55
CA THR A 214 -8.83 -0.65 -15.40
C THR A 214 -8.97 0.02 -16.77
N ARG A 215 -10.20 0.18 -17.27
CA ARG A 215 -10.46 0.90 -18.53
C ARG A 215 -10.43 2.43 -18.34
N PRO A 216 -9.99 3.21 -19.35
CA PRO A 216 -10.09 4.67 -19.31
C PRO A 216 -11.55 5.13 -19.14
N LEU A 217 -11.78 5.98 -18.14
CA LEU A 217 -13.08 6.57 -17.82
C LEU A 217 -13.08 8.09 -17.92
N LEU A 218 -11.93 8.70 -17.67
CA LEU A 218 -11.79 10.10 -17.36
C LEU A 218 -10.70 10.73 -18.23
N ARG A 219 -10.87 12.02 -18.52
CA ARG A 219 -9.87 12.81 -19.25
C ARG A 219 -9.91 14.25 -18.74
N VAL A 220 -8.75 14.83 -18.48
CA VAL A 220 -8.61 16.29 -18.32
C VAL A 220 -8.09 16.85 -19.65
N PRO A 221 -8.93 17.39 -20.54
CA PRO A 221 -8.48 17.87 -21.84
C PRO A 221 -7.73 19.20 -21.73
N THR A 222 -6.70 19.41 -22.56
CA THR A 222 -6.12 20.75 -22.74
C THR A 222 -7.00 21.64 -23.62
N LEU A 223 -6.87 22.96 -23.43
CA LEU A 223 -7.42 23.94 -24.36
C LEU A 223 -6.56 24.00 -25.63
N ALA A 224 -7.20 23.97 -26.79
CA ALA A 224 -6.50 24.07 -28.07
C ALA A 224 -5.63 25.34 -28.16
N ILE A 225 -4.39 25.20 -28.64
CA ILE A 225 -3.41 26.30 -28.76
C ILE A 225 -3.92 27.50 -29.56
N HIS A 226 -4.81 27.28 -30.54
CA HIS A 226 -5.44 28.35 -31.33
C HIS A 226 -6.20 29.37 -30.47
N LEU A 227 -6.71 28.92 -29.32
CA LEU A 227 -7.45 29.71 -28.33
C LEU A 227 -6.57 30.16 -27.15
N ASN A 228 -5.31 29.69 -27.09
CA ASN A 228 -4.31 30.10 -26.09
C ASN A 228 -2.94 30.24 -26.76
N ARG A 229 -2.81 31.26 -27.63
CA ARG A 229 -1.68 31.40 -28.56
C ARG A 229 -0.35 31.69 -27.86
N THR A 230 -0.36 32.21 -26.64
CA THR A 230 0.84 32.61 -25.88
C THR A 230 1.32 31.54 -24.89
N VAL A 231 0.67 30.36 -24.84
CA VAL A 231 0.94 29.32 -23.82
C VAL A 231 2.39 28.82 -23.81
N ASN A 232 3.04 28.76 -24.98
CA ASN A 232 4.42 28.30 -25.09
C ASN A 232 5.43 29.37 -24.63
N GLN A 233 5.04 30.64 -24.65
CA GLN A 233 5.86 31.75 -24.14
C GLN A 233 5.61 31.99 -22.64
N ASP A 234 4.34 31.98 -22.22
CA ASP A 234 3.94 32.33 -20.85
C ASP A 234 4.02 31.14 -19.88
N GLY A 235 4.09 29.91 -20.42
CA GLY A 235 3.99 28.65 -19.71
C GLY A 235 2.55 28.22 -19.46
N PHE A 236 2.32 26.90 -19.49
CA PHE A 236 1.01 26.33 -19.18
C PHE A 236 0.71 26.40 -17.68
N LYS A 237 -0.16 27.34 -17.29
CA LYS A 237 -0.51 27.65 -15.90
C LYS A 237 -2.00 27.42 -15.65
N PRO A 238 -2.48 26.17 -15.61
CA PRO A 238 -3.89 25.88 -15.39
C PRO A 238 -4.32 26.30 -13.96
N ASN A 239 -5.51 26.89 -13.84
CA ASN A 239 -6.16 27.03 -12.54
C ASN A 239 -6.62 25.64 -12.09
N LEU A 240 -6.14 25.19 -10.92
CA LEU A 240 -6.35 23.83 -10.44
C LEU A 240 -7.79 23.54 -10.02
N GLU A 241 -8.61 24.57 -9.75
CA GLU A 241 -10.01 24.39 -9.42
C GLU A 241 -10.88 24.35 -10.68
N THR A 242 -10.61 25.22 -11.66
CA THR A 242 -11.51 25.39 -12.82
C THR A 242 -11.06 24.65 -14.08
N HIS A 243 -9.78 24.34 -14.22
CA HIS A 243 -9.22 23.72 -15.45
C HIS A 243 -8.78 22.26 -15.26
N LEU A 244 -8.65 21.78 -14.01
CA LEU A 244 -8.19 20.42 -13.70
C LEU A 244 -9.36 19.47 -13.37
N ILE A 245 -10.53 19.68 -13.97
CA ILE A 245 -11.73 18.88 -13.71
C ILE A 245 -11.88 17.81 -14.79
N PRO A 246 -11.76 16.51 -14.47
CA PRO A 246 -11.95 15.45 -15.45
C PRO A 246 -13.37 15.40 -16.02
N LEU A 247 -13.47 15.14 -17.32
CA LEU A 247 -14.70 14.77 -18.01
C LEU A 247 -14.97 13.28 -17.79
N LEU A 248 -16.24 12.93 -17.54
CA LEU A 248 -16.71 11.54 -17.39
C LEU A 248 -17.54 11.09 -18.60
N ALA A 249 -18.51 11.91 -19.01
CA ALA A 249 -19.41 11.58 -20.11
C ALA A 249 -20.08 12.85 -20.66
N THR A 250 -20.73 12.75 -21.82
CA THR A 250 -21.72 13.74 -22.26
C THR A 250 -23.04 13.51 -21.54
N LYS A 251 -23.81 14.58 -21.32
CA LYS A 251 -25.19 14.47 -20.86
C LYS A 251 -26.03 13.93 -22.02
N THR A 252 -26.70 12.79 -21.83
CA THR A 252 -27.64 12.26 -22.81
C THR A 252 -28.95 13.04 -22.74
N GLU A 253 -29.46 13.54 -23.88
CA GLU A 253 -30.73 14.26 -23.96
C GLU A 253 -31.97 13.33 -23.89
N ASN A 254 -31.78 12.03 -24.14
CA ASN A 254 -32.86 11.03 -24.24
C ASN A 254 -33.25 10.40 -22.88
N ALA A 255 -33.58 11.22 -21.89
CA ALA A 255 -34.33 10.77 -20.71
C ALA A 255 -35.82 11.14 -20.83
N THR A 256 -36.39 10.96 -22.02
CA THR A 256 -37.82 11.14 -22.29
C THR A 256 -38.35 10.02 -23.18
N ALA A 257 -39.46 9.41 -22.71
CA ALA A 257 -40.28 8.34 -23.26
C ALA A 257 -39.92 6.91 -22.77
N ASP A 258 -40.82 6.36 -21.94
CA ASP A 258 -40.96 4.95 -21.54
C ASP A 258 -40.18 4.39 -20.33
N SER A 259 -40.13 5.15 -19.23
CA SER A 259 -40.11 4.51 -17.90
C SER A 259 -40.99 5.26 -16.91
N THR A 260 -42.21 4.78 -16.74
CA THR A 260 -43.12 5.07 -15.62
C THR A 260 -42.65 4.42 -14.30
N GLU A 261 -41.35 4.44 -14.05
CA GLU A 261 -40.79 4.27 -12.73
C GLU A 261 -39.95 5.49 -12.41
N LYS A 262 -40.10 6.01 -11.19
CA LYS A 262 -39.46 7.22 -10.68
C LYS A 262 -37.93 7.05 -10.58
N SER A 263 -37.23 6.91 -11.69
CA SER A 263 -35.77 7.01 -11.72
C SER A 263 -35.42 8.49 -11.66
N ASN A 264 -34.92 8.93 -10.51
CA ASN A 264 -34.41 10.26 -10.22
C ASN A 264 -33.30 10.67 -11.19
N VAL A 265 -33.65 11.12 -12.40
CA VAL A 265 -32.70 11.69 -13.34
C VAL A 265 -32.42 13.14 -12.94
N SER A 266 -31.25 13.31 -12.31
CA SER A 266 -30.49 14.56 -12.21
C SER A 266 -31.20 15.71 -11.48
N SER A 267 -31.42 15.57 -10.18
CA SER A 267 -31.46 16.74 -9.29
C SER A 267 -30.02 17.16 -8.97
N SER A 268 -29.73 18.46 -8.96
CA SER A 268 -28.44 19.07 -8.58
C SER A 268 -27.99 18.81 -7.12
N LYS A 269 -28.64 17.85 -6.44
CA LYS A 269 -28.40 17.42 -5.06
C LYS A 269 -27.55 16.17 -4.93
N ASP A 270 -27.29 15.43 -6.02
CA ASP A 270 -26.52 14.19 -5.92
C ASP A 270 -25.04 14.49 -5.58
N VAL A 271 -24.52 13.72 -4.63
CA VAL A 271 -23.14 13.87 -4.12
C VAL A 271 -22.13 13.41 -5.18
N HIS A 272 -22.46 12.34 -5.91
CA HIS A 272 -21.69 11.76 -7.01
C HIS A 272 -22.63 11.48 -8.19
N HIS A 273 -22.11 11.46 -9.43
CA HIS A 273 -22.92 11.11 -10.60
C HIS A 273 -23.42 9.67 -10.51
N GLN A 274 -24.72 9.43 -10.78
CA GLN A 274 -25.31 8.09 -10.77
C GLN A 274 -24.58 7.12 -11.71
N LEU A 275 -24.09 7.62 -12.86
CA LEU A 275 -23.28 6.84 -13.79
C LEU A 275 -21.99 6.31 -13.14
N LEU A 276 -21.31 7.14 -12.34
CA LEU A 276 -20.11 6.71 -11.62
C LEU A 276 -20.46 5.67 -10.56
N LEU A 277 -21.52 5.89 -9.78
CA LEU A 277 -21.97 4.94 -8.76
C LEU A 277 -22.37 3.59 -9.38
N LYS A 278 -23.02 3.61 -10.54
CA LYS A 278 -23.38 2.39 -11.29
C LYS A 278 -22.13 1.62 -11.72
N ILE A 279 -21.12 2.30 -12.28
CA ILE A 279 -19.85 1.67 -12.66
C ILE A 279 -19.17 1.01 -11.44
N LEU A 280 -19.15 1.69 -10.30
CA LEU A 280 -18.57 1.14 -9.06
C LEU A 280 -19.37 -0.05 -8.53
N SER A 281 -20.70 0.04 -8.58
CA SER A 281 -21.63 -1.02 -8.16
C SER A 281 -21.47 -2.27 -9.03
N ASP A 282 -21.33 -2.11 -10.35
CA ASP A 282 -21.11 -3.21 -11.28
C ASP A 282 -19.76 -3.88 -11.03
N GLU A 283 -18.68 -3.10 -10.86
CA GLU A 283 -17.34 -3.63 -10.55
C GLU A 283 -17.32 -4.39 -9.21
N LEU A 284 -18.03 -3.89 -8.21
CA LEU A 284 -18.08 -4.48 -6.87
C LEU A 284 -19.16 -5.56 -6.71
N SER A 285 -19.99 -5.77 -7.74
CA SER A 285 -21.15 -6.66 -7.69
C SER A 285 -22.06 -6.39 -6.47
N CYS A 286 -22.33 -5.12 -6.18
CA CYS A 286 -23.21 -4.68 -5.09
C CYS A 286 -24.32 -3.76 -5.61
N LYS A 287 -25.31 -3.39 -4.79
CA LYS A 287 -26.29 -2.38 -5.19
C LYS A 287 -25.71 -0.98 -5.03
N ILE A 288 -26.26 0.00 -5.75
CA ILE A 288 -25.85 1.41 -5.59
C ILE A 288 -26.18 1.90 -4.17
N GLU A 289 -27.33 1.49 -3.63
CA GLU A 289 -27.78 1.87 -2.29
C GLU A 289 -26.88 1.37 -1.16
N ASP A 290 -26.09 0.32 -1.42
CA ASP A 290 -25.13 -0.24 -0.46
C ASP A 290 -23.88 0.64 -0.35
N ILE A 291 -23.59 1.49 -1.35
CA ILE A 291 -22.45 2.40 -1.36
C ILE A 291 -22.71 3.56 -0.40
N VAL A 292 -22.01 3.55 0.74
CA VAL A 292 -22.15 4.57 1.78
C VAL A 292 -21.22 5.75 1.53
N SER A 293 -19.97 5.46 1.14
CA SER A 293 -18.94 6.46 0.92
C SER A 293 -17.83 5.92 0.04
N VAL A 294 -17.08 6.81 -0.61
CA VAL A 294 -15.98 6.47 -1.50
C VAL A 294 -14.76 7.32 -1.17
N GLU A 295 -13.58 6.72 -1.27
CA GLU A 295 -12.30 7.42 -1.25
C GLU A 295 -11.49 6.95 -2.45
N LEU A 296 -11.60 7.71 -3.54
CA LEU A 296 -11.07 7.37 -4.85
C LEU A 296 -10.02 8.40 -5.29
N ASN A 297 -8.94 7.88 -5.83
CA ASN A 297 -7.93 8.65 -6.55
C ASN A 297 -8.22 8.50 -8.06
N ILE A 298 -7.86 9.54 -8.81
CA ILE A 298 -7.71 9.46 -10.26
C ILE A 298 -6.35 8.83 -10.54
N CYS A 299 -6.28 7.90 -11.48
CA CYS A 299 -5.08 7.15 -11.82
C CYS A 299 -4.88 7.11 -13.34
N ASP A 300 -3.63 7.18 -13.79
CA ASP A 300 -3.27 6.87 -15.19
C ASP A 300 -3.49 5.37 -15.44
N THR A 301 -4.10 5.05 -16.56
CA THR A 301 -4.35 3.67 -17.01
C THR A 301 -3.18 3.08 -17.77
N GLN A 302 -2.21 3.90 -18.19
CA GLN A 302 -0.98 3.42 -18.83
C GLN A 302 -0.19 2.51 -17.87
N PRO A 303 0.09 1.25 -18.27
CA PRO A 303 0.86 0.33 -17.42
C PRO A 303 2.33 0.77 -17.32
N SER A 304 2.93 0.46 -16.18
CA SER A 304 4.36 0.56 -15.92
C SER A 304 5.11 -0.38 -16.86
N CYS A 305 6.20 0.10 -17.47
CA CYS A 305 6.97 -0.70 -18.43
C CYS A 305 8.47 -0.37 -18.41
N LEU A 306 9.24 -1.20 -19.12
CA LEU A 306 10.61 -0.87 -19.52
C LEU A 306 10.60 0.04 -20.76
N GLY A 307 11.61 0.90 -20.87
CA GLY A 307 11.81 1.73 -22.05
C GLY A 307 13.27 2.18 -22.22
N GLY A 308 13.49 3.04 -23.22
CA GLY A 308 14.82 3.37 -23.71
C GLY A 308 15.30 2.39 -24.78
N ALA A 309 16.30 2.78 -25.58
CA ALA A 309 16.79 1.99 -26.70
C ALA A 309 17.27 0.58 -26.29
N ASN A 310 17.73 0.44 -25.03
CA ASN A 310 18.21 -0.82 -24.46
C ASN A 310 17.27 -1.41 -23.39
N ASN A 311 16.03 -0.92 -23.25
CA ASN A 311 15.12 -1.32 -22.16
C ASN A 311 15.73 -1.11 -20.75
N GLU A 312 16.49 -0.03 -20.56
CA GLU A 312 17.26 0.25 -19.33
C GLU A 312 16.54 1.18 -18.36
N PHE A 313 15.42 1.80 -18.77
CA PHE A 313 14.62 2.70 -17.93
C PHE A 313 13.30 2.08 -17.53
N ILE A 314 12.80 2.47 -16.35
CA ILE A 314 11.45 2.16 -15.90
C ILE A 314 10.58 3.40 -16.10
N PHE A 315 9.51 3.26 -16.87
CA PHE A 315 8.49 4.29 -17.04
C PHE A 315 7.27 3.92 -16.21
N SER A 316 6.99 4.70 -15.17
CA SER A 316 5.85 4.47 -14.28
C SER A 316 5.46 5.77 -13.57
N GLY A 317 4.16 5.92 -13.33
CA GLY A 317 3.70 6.83 -12.28
C GLY A 317 4.07 6.29 -10.89
N ARG A 318 4.02 7.14 -9.86
CA ARG A 318 4.12 6.72 -8.44
C ARG A 318 5.44 6.05 -8.04
N LEU A 319 6.49 6.14 -8.86
CA LEU A 319 7.84 5.68 -8.46
C LEU A 319 8.25 6.32 -7.13
N ASP A 320 7.94 7.60 -6.97
CA ASP A 320 7.91 8.28 -5.68
C ASP A 320 6.63 7.89 -4.91
N ASN A 321 6.68 7.09 -3.85
CA ASN A 321 7.85 6.38 -3.30
C ASN A 321 7.66 4.85 -3.29
N LEU A 322 6.82 4.36 -4.20
CA LEU A 322 6.54 2.94 -4.30
C LEU A 322 7.76 2.12 -4.69
N ALA A 323 8.75 2.72 -5.37
CA ALA A 323 10.02 2.06 -5.64
C ALA A 323 10.78 1.73 -4.34
N SER A 324 10.89 2.68 -3.40
CA SER A 324 11.54 2.40 -2.11
C SER A 324 10.69 1.47 -1.23
N SER A 325 9.37 1.62 -1.27
CA SER A 325 8.45 0.72 -0.56
C SER A 325 8.61 -0.73 -1.02
N PHE A 326 8.67 -0.96 -2.33
CA PHE A 326 8.94 -2.28 -2.91
C PHE A 326 10.32 -2.80 -2.51
N CYS A 327 11.38 -2.01 -2.67
CA CYS A 327 12.75 -2.44 -2.34
C CYS A 327 12.87 -2.82 -0.87
N GLY A 328 12.29 -2.03 0.04
CA GLY A 328 12.29 -2.35 1.46
C GLY A 328 11.46 -3.60 1.79
N LEU A 329 10.29 -3.75 1.16
CA LEU A 329 9.43 -4.92 1.32
C LEU A 329 10.15 -6.18 0.86
N ARG A 330 10.79 -6.13 -0.31
CA ARG A 330 11.59 -7.23 -0.84
C ARG A 330 12.76 -7.56 0.07
N ALA A 331 13.47 -6.54 0.59
CA ALA A 331 14.59 -6.74 1.50
C ALA A 331 14.18 -7.45 2.80
N ILE A 332 13.03 -7.12 3.40
CA ILE A 332 12.58 -7.82 4.62
C ILE A 332 12.15 -9.26 4.32
N VAL A 333 11.53 -9.50 3.15
CA VAL A 333 11.14 -10.85 2.71
C VAL A 333 12.38 -11.70 2.45
N ASP A 334 13.31 -11.22 1.62
CA ASP A 334 14.50 -11.96 1.21
C ASP A 334 15.44 -12.22 2.39
N SER A 335 15.58 -11.26 3.30
CA SER A 335 16.41 -11.45 4.49
C SER A 335 15.82 -12.44 5.50
N CYS A 336 14.58 -12.89 5.31
CA CYS A 336 13.90 -13.84 6.20
C CYS A 336 13.38 -15.08 5.45
N ALA A 337 13.95 -15.37 4.27
CA ALA A 337 13.46 -16.41 3.38
C ALA A 337 13.73 -17.83 3.92
N LEU A 338 14.88 -18.03 4.56
CA LEU A 338 15.30 -19.31 5.12
C LEU A 338 15.16 -19.32 6.66
N PRO A 339 14.81 -20.46 7.28
CA PRO A 339 14.68 -20.57 8.74
C PRO A 339 15.95 -20.19 9.53
N GLU A 340 17.12 -20.36 8.92
CA GLU A 340 18.42 -20.02 9.47
C GLU A 340 18.72 -18.50 9.49
N ASP A 341 18.07 -17.70 8.65
CA ASP A 341 18.40 -16.28 8.47
C ASP A 341 18.21 -15.42 9.73
N LEU A 342 17.30 -15.87 10.61
CA LEU A 342 17.03 -15.24 11.90
C LEU A 342 17.75 -15.94 13.07
N SER A 343 18.48 -17.03 12.83
CA SER A 343 19.00 -17.88 13.91
C SER A 343 20.15 -17.24 14.69
N ASN A 344 20.93 -16.38 14.06
CA ASN A 344 21.98 -15.59 14.70
C ASN A 344 21.62 -14.12 14.89
N GLU A 345 20.41 -13.71 14.48
CA GLU A 345 19.94 -12.33 14.59
C GLU A 345 19.57 -12.00 16.04
N ASN A 346 20.07 -10.87 16.53
CA ASN A 346 19.82 -10.37 17.88
C ASN A 346 18.91 -9.13 17.89
N SER A 347 18.60 -8.56 16.72
CA SER A 347 17.80 -7.36 16.56
C SER A 347 16.44 -7.68 15.92
N ILE A 348 15.54 -6.69 15.89
CA ILE A 348 14.31 -6.77 15.11
C ILE A 348 14.56 -6.08 13.77
N ARG A 349 14.33 -6.80 12.66
CA ARG A 349 14.31 -6.22 11.32
C ARG A 349 12.91 -5.71 11.04
N MET A 350 12.77 -4.51 10.51
CA MET A 350 11.47 -3.87 10.34
C MET A 350 11.41 -3.03 9.08
N ILE A 351 10.25 -3.06 8.44
CA ILE A 351 9.85 -2.06 7.47
C ILE A 351 8.56 -1.38 7.92
N ALA A 352 8.52 -0.05 7.80
CA ALA A 352 7.33 0.76 7.99
C ALA A 352 7.00 1.53 6.71
N LEU A 353 5.83 1.23 6.14
CA LEU A 353 5.27 1.86 4.96
C LEU A 353 4.13 2.78 5.41
N PHE A 354 4.39 4.08 5.38
CA PHE A 354 3.45 5.10 5.87
C PHE A 354 2.53 5.63 4.76
N ASP A 355 1.41 6.21 5.17
CA ASP A 355 0.57 7.06 4.31
C ASP A 355 0.80 8.52 4.71
N ASN A 356 0.35 9.44 3.86
CA ASN A 356 0.35 10.88 4.10
C ASN A 356 1.74 11.51 4.28
N GLU A 357 2.74 11.02 3.58
CA GLU A 357 4.02 11.72 3.49
C GLU A 357 3.87 13.03 2.70
N GLU A 358 3.15 12.95 1.58
CA GLU A 358 2.99 14.03 0.59
C GLU A 358 2.19 15.23 1.11
N PHE A 359 1.59 15.11 2.30
CA PHE A 359 0.81 16.18 2.94
C PHE A 359 1.48 16.65 4.24
N PRO A 360 1.86 17.94 4.37
CA PRO A 360 2.66 18.41 5.50
C PRO A 360 1.90 18.54 6.84
N ILE A 361 0.61 18.18 6.93
CA ILE A 361 -0.18 18.29 8.17
C ILE A 361 -0.05 17.03 9.06
N TYR A 362 -0.12 17.20 10.38
CA TYR A 362 -0.01 16.13 11.39
C TYR A 362 -1.22 15.17 11.36
N LEU A 363 -1.13 14.12 10.54
CA LEU A 363 -2.10 13.02 10.52
C LEU A 363 -1.61 11.84 11.38
N SER A 364 -2.55 11.05 11.91
CA SER A 364 -2.28 9.90 12.78
C SER A 364 -1.42 8.80 12.13
N MET A 365 -1.18 8.86 10.82
CA MET A 365 -0.57 7.80 10.02
C MET A 365 0.84 8.13 9.50
N ARG A 366 1.34 9.32 9.85
CA ARG A 366 2.64 9.82 9.39
C ARG A 366 3.78 9.25 10.24
N SER A 367 4.99 9.19 9.67
CA SER A 367 6.22 8.78 10.38
C SER A 367 6.43 9.50 11.72
N ASN A 368 6.04 10.78 11.82
CA ASN A 368 6.18 11.60 13.05
C ASN A 368 4.98 11.54 14.01
N SER A 369 4.03 10.61 13.85
CA SER A 369 2.93 10.47 14.80
C SER A 369 3.43 9.96 16.16
N ILE A 370 2.85 10.45 17.27
CA ILE A 370 3.00 9.85 18.62
C ILE A 370 2.75 8.33 18.59
N LYS A 371 1.93 7.85 17.65
CA LYS A 371 1.67 6.42 17.44
C LYS A 371 2.85 5.64 16.85
N THR A 372 3.76 6.26 16.10
CA THR A 372 5.00 5.62 15.66
C THR A 372 5.88 5.28 16.88
N LEU A 373 6.02 6.22 17.84
CA LEU A 373 6.62 5.90 19.15
C LEU A 373 5.78 4.88 19.94
N GLY A 374 4.45 4.94 19.81
CA GLY A 374 3.54 3.95 20.37
C GLY A 374 3.80 2.53 19.85
N TRP A 375 4.12 2.37 18.57
CA TRP A 375 4.45 1.09 17.95
C TRP A 375 5.76 0.51 18.50
N PHE A 376 6.80 1.33 18.59
CA PHE A 376 8.05 0.94 19.26
C PHE A 376 7.88 0.66 20.76
N ARG A 377 6.87 1.25 21.42
CA ARG A 377 6.54 0.99 22.85
C ARG A 377 5.60 -0.19 23.08
N PHE A 378 4.75 -0.57 22.11
CA PHE A 378 3.82 -1.70 22.23
C PHE A 378 4.53 -3.05 22.03
N MET A 379 5.52 -3.12 21.12
CA MET A 379 6.28 -4.36 20.90
C MET A 379 7.00 -4.85 22.17
N PRO A 380 7.69 -4.01 22.96
CA PRO A 380 8.30 -4.44 24.22
C PRO A 380 7.26 -4.73 25.33
N ARG A 381 6.13 -4.00 25.38
CA ARG A 381 5.14 -4.13 26.46
C ARG A 381 4.28 -5.39 26.37
N SER A 382 3.95 -5.86 25.17
CA SER A 382 3.20 -7.11 24.98
C SER A 382 3.92 -8.33 25.56
N TRP A 383 5.26 -8.29 25.59
CA TRP A 383 6.13 -9.32 26.19
C TRP A 383 6.18 -9.28 27.72
N CYS A 384 6.25 -8.09 28.33
CA CYS A 384 6.31 -7.95 29.78
C CYS A 384 5.07 -8.48 30.52
N ALA A 385 3.95 -8.71 29.83
CA ALA A 385 2.73 -9.22 30.43
C ALA A 385 2.72 -10.75 30.65
N ASN A 386 3.72 -11.49 30.16
CA ASN A 386 3.78 -12.97 30.29
C ASN A 386 5.01 -13.47 31.08
N TYR A 387 5.84 -12.59 31.64
CA TYR A 387 7.00 -12.94 32.49
C TYR A 387 7.13 -12.00 33.70
N VAL A 388 6.04 -11.83 34.45
CA VAL A 388 6.05 -11.44 35.87
C VAL A 388 5.14 -12.40 36.63
#